data_AF-A0A9P7AFN6-F1
#
_entry.id   AF-A0A9P7AFN6-F1
#
_cell.length_a   1.000
_cell.length_b   1.000
_cell.length_c   1.000
_cell.angle_alpha   90.00
_cell.angle_beta   90.00
_cell.angle_gamma   90.00
#
_symmetry.space_group_name_H-M   'P 1'
#
loop_
_entity.id
_entity.type
_entity.pdbx_description
1 polymer ?
#
loop_
_entity_poly.entity_id
_entity_poly.type
_entity_poly.pdbx_seq_one_letter_code
_entity_poly.pdbx_strand_id
1 'polypeptide(L)'
;MSIAQKHRQLLILIFRSNETDPLLSRERHRQNHDLACCFFITIGAIFILGVFYFLPSMPPDKIAWTNLESHSCTSYATREYVAEMNVSPWSRQWTNICMSTPVVVHGQPHFPSRCEYRSGTVIGHFAVKYNEPDCVTYWSGYRDWGCIAKGSRKRVRGRCTVHWDLI
;
A
#
# COMPACT_ATOMS: atom_id res chain seq x y z
N MET A 1 8.10 3.02 -100.53
CA MET A 1 7.19 4.19 -100.51
C MET A 1 7.13 4.72 -99.08
N SER A 2 7.26 6.04 -98.91
CA SER A 2 7.98 6.73 -97.84
C SER A 2 7.39 6.70 -96.42
N ILE A 3 8.28 6.54 -95.41
CA ILE A 3 8.06 6.62 -93.95
C ILE A 3 7.73 8.06 -93.49
N ALA A 4 7.84 9.06 -94.37
CA ALA A 4 7.71 10.48 -94.02
C ALA A 4 6.27 10.99 -93.78
N GLN A 5 5.22 10.23 -94.16
CA GLN A 5 3.83 10.74 -94.07
C GLN A 5 3.12 10.40 -92.75
N LYS A 6 3.61 9.39 -92.01
CA LYS A 6 3.01 8.94 -90.73
C LYS A 6 3.36 9.85 -89.54
N HIS A 7 4.46 10.60 -89.63
CA HIS A 7 4.94 11.48 -88.54
C HIS A 7 4.22 12.84 -88.44
N ARG A 8 3.57 13.32 -89.52
CA ARG A 8 2.83 14.60 -89.48
C ARG A 8 1.49 14.52 -88.74
N GLN A 9 0.80 13.39 -88.76
CA GLN A 9 -0.47 13.26 -88.02
C GLN A 9 -0.28 13.07 -86.51
N LEU A 10 0.81 12.44 -86.07
CA LEU A 10 1.04 12.20 -84.63
C LEU A 10 1.39 13.50 -83.89
N LEU A 11 2.11 14.43 -84.52
CA LEU A 11 2.47 15.71 -83.90
C LEU A 11 1.28 16.67 -83.72
N ILE A 12 0.27 16.62 -84.60
CA ILE A 12 -0.92 17.48 -84.51
C ILE A 12 -1.84 17.02 -83.36
N LEU A 13 -1.87 15.72 -83.04
CA LEU A 13 -2.65 15.20 -81.91
C LEU A 13 -1.99 15.49 -80.55
N ILE A 14 -0.65 15.54 -80.48
CA ILE A 14 0.06 15.84 -79.23
C ILE A 14 -0.04 17.33 -78.87
N PHE A 15 -0.12 18.24 -79.86
CA PHE A 15 -0.25 19.67 -79.60
C PHE A 15 -1.64 20.11 -79.11
N ARG A 16 -2.69 19.31 -79.32
CA ARG A 16 -4.07 19.67 -78.92
C ARG A 16 -4.44 19.26 -77.49
N SER A 17 -3.58 18.54 -76.77
CA SER A 17 -3.84 18.13 -75.38
C SER A 17 -3.22 19.04 -74.33
N ASN A 18 -2.57 20.15 -74.72
CA ASN A 18 -1.79 20.99 -73.82
C ASN A 18 -2.52 22.27 -73.35
N GLU A 19 -3.81 22.42 -73.61
CA GLU A 19 -4.61 23.54 -73.12
C GLU A 19 -5.92 23.01 -72.55
N THR A 20 -5.88 22.64 -71.27
CA THR A 20 -6.87 22.97 -70.22
C THR A 20 -6.61 22.09 -68.99
N ASP A 21 -5.64 22.47 -68.16
CA ASP A 21 -5.65 22.11 -66.74
C ASP A 21 -6.33 23.26 -65.98
N PRO A 22 -7.58 23.12 -65.49
CA PRO A 22 -8.07 24.01 -64.46
C PRO A 22 -7.34 23.66 -63.15
N LEU A 23 -6.29 24.42 -62.83
CA LEU A 23 -5.66 24.48 -61.50
C LEU A 23 -6.63 25.07 -60.46
N LEU A 24 -7.76 24.40 -60.16
CA LEU A 24 -8.68 24.84 -59.11
C LEU A 24 -9.72 23.78 -58.71
N SER A 25 -9.28 22.57 -58.36
CA SER A 25 -10.15 21.64 -57.58
C SER A 25 -9.40 20.62 -56.70
N ARG A 26 -8.05 20.60 -56.72
CA ARG A 26 -7.25 19.68 -55.90
C ARG A 26 -6.78 20.26 -54.56
N GLU A 27 -7.17 21.48 -54.19
CA GLU A 27 -6.90 22.01 -52.83
C GLU A 27 -8.02 21.63 -51.83
N ARG A 28 -9.28 21.58 -52.27
CA ARG A 28 -10.44 21.59 -51.34
C ARG A 28 -10.68 20.25 -50.61
N HIS A 29 -10.29 19.12 -51.19
CA HIS A 29 -10.46 17.80 -50.56
C HIS A 29 -9.31 17.43 -49.60
N ARG A 30 -8.10 17.98 -49.82
CA ARG A 30 -6.95 17.76 -48.93
C ARG A 30 -7.11 18.54 -47.62
N GLN A 31 -7.69 19.74 -47.70
CA GLN A 31 -7.84 20.66 -46.58
C GLN A 31 -8.87 20.21 -45.52
N ASN A 32 -9.95 19.52 -45.93
CA ASN A 32 -10.95 18.96 -45.01
C ASN A 32 -10.50 17.65 -44.32
N HIS A 33 -9.54 16.94 -44.91
CA HIS A 33 -9.00 15.70 -44.37
C HIS A 33 -8.03 15.96 -43.20
N ASP A 34 -7.26 17.05 -43.29
CA ASP A 34 -6.33 17.49 -42.24
C ASP A 34 -7.05 18.01 -40.98
N LEU A 35 -8.21 18.67 -41.15
CA LEU A 35 -9.01 19.17 -40.02
C LEU A 35 -9.69 18.04 -39.24
N ALA A 36 -10.19 17.01 -39.94
CA ALA A 36 -10.83 15.86 -39.33
C ALA A 36 -9.84 15.03 -38.51
N CYS A 37 -8.63 14.78 -39.03
CA CYS A 37 -7.57 14.10 -38.30
C CYS A 37 -7.18 14.85 -37.01
N CYS A 38 -7.02 16.17 -37.07
CA CYS A 38 -6.71 16.98 -35.88
C CYS A 38 -7.83 16.92 -34.83
N PHE A 39 -9.10 16.85 -35.25
CA PHE A 39 -10.24 16.75 -34.34
C PHE A 39 -10.29 15.39 -33.62
N PHE A 40 -10.07 14.28 -34.33
CA PHE A 40 -10.02 12.95 -33.71
C PHE A 40 -8.82 12.77 -32.78
N ILE A 41 -7.66 13.35 -33.13
CA ILE A 41 -6.47 13.32 -32.28
C ILE A 41 -6.63 14.21 -31.06
N THR A 42 -7.23 15.40 -31.19
CA THR A 42 -7.48 16.28 -30.04
C THR A 42 -8.56 15.73 -29.12
N ILE A 43 -9.67 15.19 -29.65
CA ILE A 43 -10.69 14.51 -28.84
C ILE A 43 -10.13 13.24 -28.21
N GLY A 44 -9.36 12.44 -28.96
CA GLY A 44 -8.67 11.28 -28.42
C GLY A 44 -7.73 11.67 -27.28
N ALA A 45 -6.92 12.71 -27.46
CA ALA A 45 -6.03 13.22 -26.42
C ALA A 45 -6.80 13.77 -25.21
N ILE A 46 -7.89 14.52 -25.41
CA ILE A 46 -8.74 15.04 -24.33
C ILE A 46 -9.45 13.90 -23.60
N PHE A 47 -9.88 12.86 -24.32
CA PHE A 47 -10.52 11.70 -23.72
C PHE A 47 -9.52 10.83 -22.97
N ILE A 48 -8.31 10.66 -23.48
CA ILE A 48 -7.21 9.95 -22.79
C ILE A 48 -6.76 10.75 -21.57
N LEU A 49 -6.51 12.06 -21.70
CA LEU A 49 -6.21 12.94 -20.59
C LEU A 49 -7.36 12.92 -19.58
N GLY A 50 -8.60 13.06 -20.04
CA GLY A 50 -9.81 12.97 -19.23
C GLY A 50 -9.91 11.63 -18.49
N VAL A 51 -9.65 10.50 -19.13
CA VAL A 51 -9.62 9.18 -18.49
C VAL A 51 -8.44 9.04 -17.51
N PHE A 52 -7.29 9.66 -17.77
CA PHE A 52 -6.17 9.69 -16.82
C PHE A 52 -6.41 10.63 -15.62
N TYR A 53 -7.18 11.71 -15.81
CA TYR A 53 -7.61 12.62 -14.75
C TYR A 53 -8.86 12.12 -14.00
N PHE A 54 -9.70 11.30 -14.67
CA PHE A 54 -11.01 10.84 -14.19
C PHE A 54 -11.05 9.36 -13.83
N LEU A 55 -10.05 8.55 -14.18
CA LEU A 55 -9.70 7.39 -13.36
C LEU A 55 -9.26 8.02 -12.06
N PRO A 56 -10.12 8.04 -11.02
CA PRO A 56 -9.64 8.45 -9.73
C PRO A 56 -8.54 7.43 -9.48
N SER A 57 -7.31 7.91 -9.30
CA SER A 57 -6.24 7.13 -8.72
C SER A 57 -6.88 6.33 -7.60
N MET A 58 -7.16 5.04 -7.84
CA MET A 58 -7.71 4.17 -6.82
C MET A 58 -6.72 4.38 -5.69
N PRO A 59 -7.15 4.96 -4.55
CA PRO A 59 -6.21 5.24 -3.49
C PRO A 59 -5.55 3.89 -3.23
N PRO A 60 -4.20 3.79 -3.28
CA PRO A 60 -3.57 2.55 -2.89
C PRO A 60 -4.15 2.27 -1.51
N ASP A 61 -4.84 1.14 -1.36
CA ASP A 61 -5.39 0.72 -0.07
C ASP A 61 -4.22 0.84 0.90
N LYS A 62 -4.22 1.89 1.72
CA LYS A 62 -3.05 2.24 2.49
C LYS A 62 -2.97 1.16 3.56
N ILE A 63 -2.06 0.22 3.35
CA ILE A 63 -1.79 -0.85 4.30
C ILE A 63 -1.38 -0.18 5.61
N ALA A 64 -2.28 -0.19 6.58
CA ALA A 64 -2.14 0.50 7.83
C ALA A 64 -2.76 -0.33 8.95
N TRP A 65 -2.14 -0.24 10.12
CA TRP A 65 -2.68 -0.81 11.35
C TRP A 65 -3.93 -0.03 11.78
N THR A 66 -4.95 -0.77 12.19
CA THR A 66 -6.22 -0.32 12.76
C THR A 66 -6.44 -1.01 14.10
N ASN A 67 -7.29 -0.46 14.97
CA ASN A 67 -7.64 -1.08 16.26
C ASN A 67 -6.42 -1.46 17.11
N LEU A 68 -5.55 -0.49 17.41
CA LEU A 68 -4.42 -0.73 18.31
C LEU A 68 -4.94 -0.83 19.75
N GLU A 69 -4.94 -2.05 20.30
CA GLU A 69 -5.39 -2.36 21.65
C GLU A 69 -4.23 -2.83 22.53
N SER A 70 -4.29 -2.45 23.80
CA SER A 70 -3.34 -2.89 24.83
C SER A 70 -3.88 -4.14 25.52
N HIS A 71 -3.05 -5.18 25.59
CA HIS A 71 -3.35 -6.44 26.25
C HIS A 71 -2.60 -6.57 27.60
N SER A 72 -2.46 -7.81 28.08
CA SER A 72 -1.76 -8.14 29.32
C SER A 72 -0.26 -7.87 29.24
N CYS A 73 0.34 -7.65 30.41
CA CYS A 73 1.78 -7.66 30.57
C CYS A 73 2.31 -9.08 30.34
N THR A 74 3.25 -9.22 29.40
CA THR A 74 3.83 -10.53 29.05
C THR A 74 5.09 -10.80 29.85
N SER A 75 5.84 -9.76 30.21
CA SER A 75 7.02 -9.85 31.08
C SER A 75 7.27 -8.53 31.79
N TYR A 76 8.27 -8.50 32.68
CA TYR A 76 8.70 -7.27 33.36
C TYR A 76 8.94 -6.14 32.36
N ALA A 77 8.33 -4.98 32.64
CA ALA A 77 8.33 -3.78 31.81
C ALA A 77 7.89 -4.01 30.34
N THR A 78 7.15 -5.09 30.06
CA THR A 78 6.77 -5.47 28.69
C THR A 78 5.28 -5.73 28.58
N ARG A 79 4.64 -5.00 27.67
CA ARG A 79 3.21 -5.16 27.37
C ARG A 79 2.99 -5.66 25.96
N GLU A 80 2.00 -6.53 25.81
CA GLU A 80 1.53 -6.93 24.49
C GLU A 80 0.53 -5.91 23.98
N TYR A 81 0.75 -5.44 22.76
CA TYR A 81 -0.22 -4.69 21.99
C TYR A 81 -0.67 -5.54 20.81
N VAL A 82 -1.92 -5.39 20.42
CA VAL A 82 -2.50 -6.06 19.27
C VAL A 82 -3.06 -5.02 18.34
N ALA A 83 -2.83 -5.19 17.04
CA ALA A 83 -3.45 -4.35 16.03
C ALA A 83 -3.90 -5.20 14.85
N GLU A 84 -4.93 -4.72 14.18
CA GLU A 84 -5.55 -5.38 13.04
C GLU A 84 -5.15 -4.67 11.75
N MET A 85 -5.06 -5.42 10.66
CA MET A 85 -4.76 -4.90 9.35
C MET A 85 -5.56 -5.66 8.30
N ASN A 86 -6.30 -4.91 7.48
CA ASN A 86 -7.00 -5.48 6.34
C ASN A 86 -6.00 -5.65 5.18
N VAL A 87 -5.61 -6.89 4.94
CA VAL A 87 -4.80 -7.28 3.79
C VAL A 87 -5.64 -8.19 2.91
N SER A 88 -5.57 -8.00 1.59
CA SER A 88 -6.28 -8.86 0.65
C SER A 88 -5.95 -10.35 0.87
N PRO A 89 -6.94 -11.25 0.95
CA PRO A 89 -6.74 -12.68 1.22
C PRO A 89 -5.89 -13.40 0.16
N TRP A 90 -5.78 -12.85 -1.05
CA TRP A 90 -4.94 -13.40 -2.12
C TRP A 90 -3.46 -12.97 -2.03
N SER A 91 -3.13 -12.10 -1.08
CA SER A 91 -1.76 -11.71 -0.79
C SER A 91 -1.01 -12.89 -0.19
N ARG A 92 -0.34 -13.70 -1.00
CA ARG A 92 0.65 -14.70 -0.51
C ARG A 92 1.78 -14.06 0.32
N GLN A 93 1.88 -12.73 0.31
CA GLN A 93 2.88 -11.94 1.00
C GLN A 93 2.35 -11.28 2.28
N TRP A 94 1.13 -11.59 2.74
CA TRP A 94 0.55 -10.99 3.95
C TRP A 94 1.49 -11.09 5.16
N THR A 95 2.21 -12.21 5.30
CA THR A 95 3.16 -12.42 6.39
C THR A 95 4.33 -11.44 6.30
N ASN A 96 4.88 -11.25 5.09
CA ASN A 96 5.98 -10.31 4.88
C ASN A 96 5.53 -8.88 5.15
N ILE A 97 4.35 -8.50 4.63
CA ILE A 97 3.75 -7.19 4.84
C ILE A 97 3.56 -6.94 6.34
N CYS A 98 2.99 -7.90 7.07
CA CYS A 98 2.80 -7.80 8.50
C CYS A 98 4.12 -7.56 9.24
N MET A 99 5.11 -8.44 9.02
CA MET A 99 6.41 -8.37 9.71
C MET A 99 7.22 -7.12 9.32
N SER A 100 7.01 -6.56 8.13
CA SER A 100 7.71 -5.36 7.67
C SER A 100 7.01 -4.04 8.02
N THR A 101 5.78 -4.07 8.54
CA THR A 101 5.01 -2.85 8.80
C THR A 101 5.07 -2.48 10.28
N PRO A 102 5.77 -1.39 10.65
CA PRO A 102 5.81 -0.97 12.04
C PRO A 102 4.51 -0.29 12.47
N VAL A 103 4.16 -0.42 13.75
CA VAL A 103 3.11 0.37 14.41
C VAL A 103 3.76 1.42 15.29
N VAL A 104 3.12 2.58 15.48
CA VAL A 104 3.62 3.61 16.38
C VAL A 104 2.94 3.46 17.74
N VAL A 105 3.71 3.06 18.75
CA VAL A 105 3.28 3.00 20.16
C VAL A 105 4.16 3.97 20.92
N HIS A 106 3.62 4.75 21.85
CA HIS A 106 4.39 5.76 22.63
C HIS A 106 5.31 6.66 21.80
N GLY A 107 4.92 6.99 20.56
CA GLY A 107 5.70 7.83 19.65
C GLY A 107 6.92 7.17 19.01
N GLN A 108 7.14 5.86 19.16
CA GLN A 108 8.22 5.13 18.49
C GLN A 108 7.66 3.99 17.63
N PRO A 109 8.33 3.66 16.50
CA PRO A 109 7.94 2.54 15.66
C PRO A 109 8.34 1.18 16.28
N HIS A 110 7.40 0.23 16.30
CA HIS A 110 7.60 -1.15 16.73
C HIS A 110 7.19 -2.12 15.65
N PHE A 111 8.05 -3.11 15.40
CA PHE A 111 7.74 -4.22 14.52
C PHE A 111 6.97 -5.29 15.28
N PRO A 112 6.06 -6.03 14.62
CA PRO A 112 5.34 -7.09 15.27
C PRO A 112 6.27 -8.25 15.60
N SER A 113 6.08 -8.82 16.78
CA SER A 113 6.76 -10.04 17.24
C SER A 113 6.19 -11.28 16.55
N ARG A 114 4.88 -11.27 16.28
CA ARG A 114 4.15 -12.36 15.62
C ARG A 114 2.95 -11.81 14.86
N CYS A 115 2.55 -12.55 13.83
CA CYS A 115 1.42 -12.22 12.96
C CYS A 115 0.49 -13.42 12.86
N GLU A 116 -0.80 -13.19 13.01
CA GLU A 116 -1.85 -14.17 12.80
C GLU A 116 -2.78 -13.73 11.69
N TYR A 117 -3.44 -14.67 11.02
CA TYR A 117 -4.49 -14.37 10.07
C TYR A 117 -5.80 -14.98 10.57
N ARG A 118 -6.82 -14.15 10.79
CA ARG A 118 -8.13 -14.57 11.28
C ARG A 118 -9.24 -13.92 10.45
N SER A 119 -10.12 -14.75 9.90
CA SER A 119 -11.38 -14.31 9.28
C SER A 119 -11.28 -13.20 8.22
N GLY A 120 -10.17 -13.12 7.47
CA GLY A 120 -9.98 -12.05 6.47
C GLY A 120 -9.08 -10.89 6.91
N THR A 121 -8.64 -10.89 8.17
CA THR A 121 -7.85 -9.81 8.77
C THR A 121 -6.54 -10.35 9.31
N VAL A 122 -5.47 -9.59 9.13
CA VAL A 122 -4.15 -9.88 9.71
C VAL A 122 -4.09 -9.21 11.08
N ILE A 123 -3.71 -9.97 12.09
CA ILE A 123 -3.56 -9.52 13.46
C ILE A 123 -2.06 -9.51 13.78
N GLY A 124 -1.52 -8.33 14.05
CA GLY A 124 -0.14 -8.15 14.51
C GLY A 124 -0.08 -8.08 16.03
N HIS A 125 0.89 -8.75 16.63
CA HIS A 125 1.17 -8.67 18.06
C HIS A 125 2.53 -8.02 18.28
N PHE A 126 2.60 -7.06 19.17
CA PHE A 126 3.77 -6.22 19.41
C PHE A 126 4.17 -6.32 20.89
N ALA A 127 5.43 -6.67 21.17
CA ALA A 127 5.95 -6.71 22.53
C ALA A 127 6.71 -5.40 22.84
N VAL A 128 6.04 -4.46 23.50
CA VAL A 128 6.56 -3.12 23.78
C VAL A 128 7.22 -3.13 25.15
N LYS A 129 8.53 -2.83 25.21
CA LYS A 129 9.39 -2.99 26.40
C LYS A 129 9.70 -1.68 27.16
N TYR A 130 9.14 -0.55 26.74
CA TYR A 130 9.46 0.76 27.30
C TYR A 130 8.17 1.55 27.51
N ASN A 131 8.21 2.49 28.45
CA ASN A 131 7.06 3.31 28.83
C ASN A 131 5.82 2.48 29.24
N GLU A 132 6.04 1.30 29.84
CA GLU A 132 5.02 0.43 30.42
C GLU A 132 5.16 0.37 31.95
N PRO A 133 4.86 1.47 32.67
CA PRO A 133 4.99 1.51 34.13
C PRO A 133 4.03 0.54 34.84
N ASP A 134 2.94 0.15 34.20
CA ASP A 134 1.98 -0.80 34.76
C ASP A 134 2.50 -2.24 34.75
N CYS A 135 3.46 -2.56 33.89
CA CYS A 135 4.00 -3.91 33.74
C CYS A 135 5.18 -4.18 34.67
N VAL A 136 5.13 -3.65 35.89
CA VAL A 136 6.14 -3.90 36.93
C VAL A 136 5.50 -4.62 38.11
N THR A 137 6.23 -5.59 38.65
CA THR A 137 5.84 -6.24 39.90
C THR A 137 6.03 -5.26 41.05
N TYR A 138 4.99 -5.04 41.85
CA TYR A 138 5.07 -4.26 43.07
C TYR A 138 4.80 -5.15 44.29
N TRP A 139 5.40 -4.78 45.42
CA TRP A 139 5.10 -5.40 46.69
C TRP A 139 3.81 -4.81 47.24
N SER A 140 2.76 -5.63 47.37
CA SER A 140 1.46 -5.15 47.85
C SER A 140 1.35 -5.09 49.37
N GLY A 141 2.29 -5.71 50.08
CA GLY A 141 2.39 -5.70 51.53
C GLY A 141 3.32 -6.78 52.05
N TYR A 142 3.60 -6.73 53.36
CA TYR A 142 4.26 -7.83 54.06
C TYR A 142 3.23 -8.53 54.96
N ARG A 143 3.26 -9.87 54.97
CA ARG A 143 2.51 -10.65 55.96
C ARG A 143 3.49 -11.17 56.99
N ASP A 144 3.27 -10.82 58.26
CA ASP A 144 3.98 -11.45 59.37
C ASP A 144 3.31 -12.79 59.68
N TRP A 145 4.03 -13.89 59.46
CA TRP A 145 3.56 -15.24 59.76
C TRP A 145 3.76 -15.59 61.25
N GLY A 146 4.23 -14.63 62.04
CA GLY A 146 4.50 -14.77 63.46
C GLY A 146 5.84 -15.46 63.73
N CYS A 147 6.35 -15.24 64.94
CA CYS A 147 7.53 -15.92 65.43
C CYS A 147 7.13 -17.15 66.25
N ILE A 148 7.92 -18.22 66.14
CA ILE A 148 7.66 -19.44 66.93
C ILE A 148 7.96 -19.16 68.41
N ALA A 149 6.95 -19.34 69.26
CA ALA A 149 7.07 -19.09 70.71
C ALA A 149 8.16 -19.94 71.36
N LYS A 150 8.88 -19.36 72.33
CA LYS A 150 9.83 -20.08 73.19
C LYS A 150 9.10 -21.27 73.84
N GLY A 151 9.60 -22.49 73.61
CA GLY A 151 9.05 -23.71 74.20
C GLY A 151 8.19 -24.59 73.29
N SER A 152 7.92 -24.18 72.05
CA SER A 152 7.06 -24.96 71.12
C SER A 152 7.65 -26.30 70.62
N ARG A 153 8.90 -26.64 71.01
CA ARG A 153 9.66 -27.84 70.62
C ARG A 153 9.78 -28.10 69.10
N LYS A 154 9.30 -27.21 68.24
CA LYS A 154 9.63 -27.21 66.82
C LYS A 154 11.10 -26.79 66.70
N ARG A 155 11.92 -27.56 65.98
CA ARG A 155 13.33 -27.21 65.73
C ARG A 155 13.36 -25.98 64.82
N VAL A 156 13.83 -24.83 65.33
CA VAL A 156 13.92 -23.61 64.54
C VAL A 156 15.23 -22.91 64.81
N ARG A 157 16.04 -22.81 63.76
CA ARG A 157 17.03 -21.76 63.58
C ARG A 157 16.23 -20.45 63.53
N GLY A 158 16.15 -19.73 64.65
CA GLY A 158 15.22 -18.61 64.87
C GLY A 158 15.15 -17.67 63.67
N ARG A 159 14.07 -17.77 62.91
CA ARG A 159 13.78 -16.92 61.76
C ARG A 159 12.30 -16.59 61.84
N CYS A 160 11.97 -15.37 62.28
CA CYS A 160 10.65 -14.83 62.01
C CYS A 160 10.52 -14.74 60.49
N THR A 161 9.52 -15.42 59.93
CA THR A 161 9.33 -15.49 58.49
C THR A 161 8.38 -14.38 58.07
N VAL A 162 8.94 -13.37 57.41
CA VAL A 162 8.15 -12.42 56.61
C VAL A 162 8.08 -12.98 55.19
N HIS A 163 6.87 -13.03 54.63
CA HIS A 163 6.67 -13.33 53.22
C HIS A 163 6.22 -12.05 52.53
N TRP A 164 6.90 -11.73 51.44
CA TRP A 164 6.52 -10.64 50.57
C TRP A 164 5.75 -11.24 49.40
N ASP A 165 4.49 -10.81 49.23
CA ASP A 165 3.65 -11.26 48.14
C ASP A 165 3.99 -10.43 46.89
N LEU A 166 4.41 -11.10 45.81
CA LEU A 166 4.52 -10.51 44.47
C LEU A 166 3.15 -10.63 43.79
N ILE A 167 2.68 -9.53 43.19
CA ILE A 167 1.53 -9.51 42.26
C ILE A 167 2.05 -9.63 40.83
#